data_AF-A0A8H3EG45-F1
#
_entry.id   AF-A0A8H3EG45-F1
#
_cell.length_a   1.000
_cell.length_b   1.000
_cell.length_c   1.000
_cell.angle_alpha   90.00
_cell.angle_beta   90.00
_cell.angle_gamma   90.00
#
_symmetry.space_group_name_H-M   'P 1'
#
loop_
_entity.id
_entity.type
_entity.pdbx_description
1 polymer ?
#
loop_
_entity_poly.entity_id
_entity_poly.type
_entity_poly.pdbx_seq_one_letter_code
_entity_poly.pdbx_strand_id
1 'polypeptide(L)'
;MVALLAGERQADLLDAVRRQLYLYEKCGGDVIQPDQVAGDSAVMKLHANPDLMIDAMLGMHLSFDDLETSDQERYMGLVKWANGSARVMSIDVPSGLDASSGMISPACSTSLAAADIVTQGSATVLDRADLLIPSDVVLSLGAPKTGLLTAMSKSDGFSRLEVLVADIGIGNQVWRKFGARSKHGVAFGFEWVTRLRFQAGFE
;
A
#
# COMPACT_ATOMS: atom_id res chain seq x y z
N MET A 1 9.45 15.91 11.11
CA MET A 1 10.17 14.71 11.56
C MET A 1 9.53 13.54 10.85
N VAL A 2 10.28 12.73 10.10
CA VAL A 2 9.77 11.50 9.47
C VAL A 2 10.17 10.38 10.40
N ALA A 3 9.24 9.53 10.80
CA ALA A 3 9.52 8.30 11.54
C ALA A 3 9.13 7.11 10.65
N LEU A 4 10.02 6.13 10.55
CA LEU A 4 9.79 4.90 9.81
C LEU A 4 9.33 3.84 10.78
N LEU A 5 8.15 3.29 10.53
CA LEU A 5 7.63 2.13 11.22
C LEU A 5 8.02 0.88 10.44
N ALA A 6 9.13 0.25 10.82
CA ALA A 6 9.71 -0.85 10.04
C ALA A 6 9.02 -2.19 10.36
N GLY A 7 8.33 -2.78 9.38
CA GLY A 7 7.65 -4.07 9.56
C GLY A 7 8.62 -5.23 9.82
N GLU A 8 9.73 -5.30 9.09
CA GLU A 8 10.63 -6.46 9.03
C GLU A 8 11.82 -6.38 9.99
N ARG A 9 12.32 -7.55 10.40
CA ARG A 9 13.55 -7.67 11.18
C ARG A 9 14.75 -7.23 10.34
N GLN A 10 15.64 -6.42 10.90
CA GLN A 10 16.84 -5.92 10.18
C GLN A 10 17.72 -7.04 9.57
N ALA A 11 17.72 -8.22 10.18
CA ALA A 11 18.45 -9.39 9.71
C ALA A 11 17.88 -9.96 8.40
N ASP A 12 16.61 -9.73 8.09
CA ASP A 12 15.92 -10.29 6.92
C ASP A 12 15.89 -9.29 5.74
N LEU A 13 16.23 -8.02 6.00
CA LEU A 13 16.26 -6.96 4.98
C LEU A 13 17.28 -7.24 3.87
N LEU A 14 16.87 -6.97 2.62
CA LEU A 14 17.78 -6.92 1.47
C LEU A 14 18.88 -5.87 1.69
N ASP A 15 20.08 -6.11 1.17
CA ASP A 15 21.22 -5.18 1.32
C ASP A 15 20.93 -3.76 0.81
N ALA A 16 20.15 -3.66 -0.27
CA ALA A 16 19.68 -2.39 -0.78
C ALA A 16 18.82 -1.63 0.25
N VAL A 17 17.90 -2.34 0.93
CA VAL A 17 17.02 -1.76 1.94
C VAL A 17 17.80 -1.40 3.21
N ARG A 18 18.73 -2.26 3.65
CA ARG A 18 19.65 -1.96 4.77
C ARG A 18 20.43 -0.68 4.53
N ARG A 19 20.93 -0.48 3.30
CA ARG A 19 21.64 0.74 2.94
C ARG A 19 20.74 1.97 2.99
N GLN A 20 19.49 1.87 2.52
CA GLN A 20 18.53 2.98 2.62
C GLN A 20 18.20 3.30 4.08
N LEU A 21 17.99 2.28 4.93
CA LEU A 21 17.75 2.45 6.36
C LEU A 21 18.92 3.15 7.05
N TYR A 22 20.14 2.72 6.76
CA TYR A 22 21.35 3.36 7.26
C TYR A 22 21.42 4.85 6.88
N LEU A 23 21.15 5.18 5.61
CA LEU A 23 21.16 6.58 5.16
C LEU A 23 20.05 7.40 5.83
N TYR A 24 18.87 6.82 5.98
CA TYR A 24 17.74 7.46 6.66
C TYR A 24 18.07 7.82 8.11
N GLU A 25 18.66 6.90 8.88
CA GLU A 25 19.12 7.17 10.25
C GLU A 25 20.24 8.22 10.28
N LYS A 26 21.17 8.20 9.31
CA LYS A 26 22.24 9.21 9.20
C LYS A 26 21.73 10.61 8.86
N CYS A 27 20.58 10.71 8.21
CA CYS A 27 19.89 11.97 7.96
C CYS A 27 19.06 12.44 9.16
N GLY A 28 19.08 11.71 10.29
CA GLY A 28 18.32 12.05 11.50
C GLY A 28 16.88 11.55 11.49
N GLY A 29 16.55 10.55 10.68
CA GLY A 29 15.27 9.85 10.73
C GLY A 29 15.22 8.85 11.89
N ASP A 30 14.05 8.71 12.50
CA ASP A 30 13.82 7.76 13.60
C ASP A 30 13.21 6.46 13.07
N VAL A 31 13.83 5.33 13.41
CA VAL A 31 13.33 4.00 13.07
C VAL A 31 12.70 3.39 14.30
N ILE A 32 11.40 3.14 14.22
CA ILE A 32 10.61 2.58 15.31
C ILE A 32 10.22 1.17 14.94
N GLN A 33 10.49 0.23 15.83
CA GLN A 33 10.01 -1.14 15.69
C GLN A 33 8.54 -1.19 16.14
N PRO A 34 7.63 -1.80 15.36
CA PRO A 34 6.23 -1.96 15.73
C PRO A 34 5.99 -2.63 17.10
N ASP A 35 6.91 -3.44 17.62
CA ASP A 35 6.83 -3.98 18.99
C ASP A 35 6.92 -2.85 20.04
N GLN A 36 7.71 -1.81 19.74
CA GLN A 36 7.80 -0.60 20.57
C GLN A 36 6.53 0.25 20.46
N VAL A 37 5.82 0.17 19.33
CA VAL A 37 4.53 0.85 19.13
C VAL A 37 3.40 0.15 19.89
N ALA A 38 3.40 -1.18 19.95
CA ALA A 38 2.41 -1.95 20.70
C ALA A 38 2.62 -1.90 22.22
N GLY A 39 3.86 -1.75 22.69
CA GLY A 39 4.22 -1.77 24.11
C GLY A 39 4.37 -0.41 24.78
N ASP A 40 4.69 0.66 24.04
CA ASP A 40 5.05 1.95 24.64
C ASP A 40 4.07 3.08 24.29
N SER A 41 3.24 3.45 25.27
CA SER A 41 2.27 4.55 25.11
C SER A 41 2.95 5.90 24.83
N ALA A 42 4.24 6.08 25.15
CA ALA A 42 4.96 7.32 24.91
C ALA A 42 5.38 7.49 23.44
N VAL A 43 5.78 6.41 22.77
CA VAL A 43 6.09 6.40 21.33
C VAL A 43 4.81 6.60 20.52
N MET A 44 3.75 5.87 20.90
CA MET A 44 2.40 6.09 20.38
C MET A 44 1.89 7.52 20.65
N LYS A 45 2.29 8.20 21.74
CA LYS A 45 1.90 9.61 22.01
C LYS A 45 2.72 10.64 21.23
N LEU A 46 4.02 10.40 21.04
CA LEU A 46 4.92 11.30 20.31
C LEU A 46 4.63 11.26 18.80
N HIS A 47 4.20 10.10 18.30
CA HIS A 47 3.85 9.87 16.90
C HIS A 47 2.33 9.64 16.70
N ALA A 48 1.50 9.99 17.69
CA ALA A 48 0.06 9.65 17.72
C ALA A 48 -0.73 10.23 16.56
N ASN A 49 -0.34 11.42 16.12
CA ASN A 49 -1.07 12.23 15.16
C ASN A 49 -0.09 12.71 14.08
N PRO A 50 0.36 11.83 13.18
CA PRO A 50 1.17 12.29 12.05
C PRO A 50 0.33 13.16 11.12
N ASP A 51 0.92 14.16 10.49
CA ASP A 51 0.21 14.96 9.48
C ASP A 51 -0.05 14.17 8.19
N LEU A 52 0.81 13.18 7.91
CA LEU A 52 0.76 12.29 6.75
C LEU A 52 1.37 10.94 7.10
N MET A 53 0.66 9.87 6.74
CA MET A 53 1.18 8.50 6.74
C MET A 53 1.59 8.11 5.32
N ILE A 54 2.76 7.48 5.21
CA ILE A 54 3.23 6.91 3.95
C ILE A 54 3.11 5.39 4.07
N ASP A 55 2.20 4.82 3.28
CA ASP A 55 2.02 3.38 3.19
C ASP A 55 2.94 2.82 2.10
N ALA A 56 3.84 1.95 2.54
CA ALA A 56 4.74 1.16 1.71
C ALA A 56 4.94 -0.24 2.33
N MET A 57 3.90 -0.78 2.98
CA MET A 57 3.98 -2.04 3.72
C MET A 57 3.92 -3.26 2.79
N LEU A 58 2.94 -3.26 1.88
CA LEU A 58 2.75 -4.31 0.88
C LEU A 58 2.80 -3.69 -0.51
N GLY A 59 3.15 -4.51 -1.50
CA GLY A 59 3.32 -4.05 -2.87
C GLY A 59 3.14 -5.17 -3.87
N MET A 60 3.61 -4.98 -5.10
CA MET A 60 3.38 -5.97 -6.17
C MET A 60 4.08 -7.32 -5.97
N HIS A 61 5.06 -7.41 -5.07
CA HIS A 61 5.89 -8.60 -4.87
C HIS A 61 5.60 -9.33 -3.54
N LEU A 62 4.78 -8.74 -2.69
CA LEU A 62 4.45 -9.29 -1.38
C LEU A 62 2.97 -8.99 -1.10
N SER A 63 2.15 -10.02 -1.09
CA SER A 63 0.74 -9.93 -0.73
C SER A 63 0.55 -10.26 0.75
N PHE A 64 -0.63 -9.93 1.30
CA PHE A 64 -0.95 -10.26 2.69
C PHE A 64 -0.89 -11.77 2.98
N ASP A 65 -1.26 -12.59 1.99
CA ASP A 65 -1.29 -14.05 2.14
C ASP A 65 0.11 -14.67 2.13
N ASP A 66 1.12 -13.93 1.67
CA ASP A 66 2.53 -14.34 1.70
C ASP A 66 3.19 -14.08 3.06
N LEU A 67 2.54 -13.34 3.96
CA LEU A 67 3.04 -13.01 5.29
C LEU A 67 2.90 -14.19 6.27
N GLU A 68 3.85 -14.32 7.19
CA GLU A 68 3.67 -15.20 8.36
C GLU A 68 2.58 -14.66 9.29
N THR A 69 1.96 -15.54 10.10
CA THR A 69 0.84 -15.16 10.99
C THR A 69 1.18 -13.99 11.92
N SER A 70 2.40 -13.94 12.46
CA SER A 70 2.82 -12.81 13.30
C SER A 70 2.89 -11.48 12.54
N ASP A 71 3.28 -11.53 11.26
CA ASP A 71 3.38 -10.35 10.40
C ASP A 71 2.01 -9.91 9.91
N GLN A 72 1.07 -10.85 9.72
CA GLN A 72 -0.34 -10.56 9.45
C GLN A 72 -0.99 -9.81 10.62
N GLU A 73 -0.79 -10.28 11.86
CA GLU A 73 -1.32 -9.60 13.06
C GLU A 73 -0.77 -8.19 13.21
N ARG A 74 0.55 -8.03 12.97
CA ARG A 74 1.24 -6.74 12.98
C ARG A 74 0.67 -5.80 11.92
N TYR A 75 0.56 -6.27 10.68
CA TYR A 75 -0.03 -5.53 9.56
C TYR A 75 -1.45 -5.04 9.91
N MET A 76 -2.30 -5.93 10.44
CA MET A 76 -3.66 -5.56 10.84
C MET A 76 -3.69 -4.52 11.95
N GLY A 77 -2.77 -4.59 12.92
CA GLY A 77 -2.62 -3.55 13.95
C GLY A 77 -2.31 -2.19 13.34
N LEU A 78 -1.43 -2.16 12.34
CA LEU A 78 -1.05 -0.93 11.63
C LEU A 78 -2.19 -0.38 10.76
N VAL A 79 -2.95 -1.23 10.07
CA VAL A 79 -4.12 -0.81 9.30
C VAL A 79 -5.16 -0.17 10.21
N LYS A 80 -5.45 -0.79 11.37
CA LYS A 80 -6.38 -0.23 12.36
C LYS A 80 -5.90 1.10 12.92
N TRP A 81 -4.60 1.25 13.16
CA TRP A 81 -4.01 2.52 13.59
C TRP A 81 -4.12 3.59 12.50
N ALA A 82 -3.87 3.24 11.23
CA ALA A 82 -3.96 4.18 10.12
C ALA A 82 -5.40 4.69 9.91
N ASN A 83 -6.41 3.82 10.08
CA ASN A 83 -7.83 4.09 9.81
C ASN A 83 -8.54 5.09 10.76
N GLY A 84 -7.78 5.91 11.49
CA GLY A 84 -8.33 6.96 12.35
C GLY A 84 -7.35 8.05 12.77
N SER A 85 -6.10 8.00 12.29
CA SER A 85 -5.02 8.83 12.83
C SER A 85 -4.63 9.98 11.91
N ALA A 86 -4.56 9.78 10.59
CA ALA A 86 -4.02 10.76 9.66
C ALA A 86 -4.44 10.53 8.21
N ARG A 87 -4.11 11.49 7.34
CA ARG A 87 -4.18 11.34 5.88
C ARG A 87 -3.14 10.30 5.42
N VAL A 88 -3.49 9.43 4.47
CA VAL A 88 -2.59 8.37 4.01
C VAL A 88 -2.24 8.52 2.52
N MET A 89 -0.95 8.38 2.20
CA MET A 89 -0.43 8.27 0.84
C MET A 89 0.21 6.89 0.66
N SER A 90 -0.29 6.09 -0.27
CA SER A 90 0.32 4.80 -0.60
C SER A 90 1.28 4.90 -1.77
N ILE A 91 2.40 4.19 -1.67
CA ILE A 91 3.42 4.10 -2.70
C ILE A 91 3.15 2.89 -3.58
N ASP A 92 3.14 3.13 -4.89
CA ASP A 92 2.84 2.17 -5.96
C ASP A 92 1.38 1.68 -5.98
N VAL A 93 0.94 0.99 -4.92
CA VAL A 93 -0.41 0.42 -4.73
C VAL A 93 -0.77 0.47 -3.24
N PRO A 94 -2.03 0.75 -2.86
CA PRO A 94 -2.48 0.62 -1.47
C PRO A 94 -2.23 -0.77 -0.90
N SER A 95 -1.64 -0.85 0.29
CA SER A 95 -1.44 -2.13 0.95
C SER A 95 -2.76 -2.85 1.18
N GLY A 96 -2.76 -4.15 0.91
CA GLY A 96 -3.95 -5.00 0.93
C GLY A 96 -4.67 -5.09 -0.42
N LEU A 97 -4.34 -4.26 -1.40
CA LEU A 97 -4.83 -4.36 -2.77
C LEU A 97 -3.86 -5.14 -3.65
N ASP A 98 -4.34 -6.20 -4.31
CA ASP A 98 -3.54 -6.94 -5.28
C ASP A 98 -3.27 -6.09 -6.53
N ALA A 99 -1.99 -5.86 -6.81
CA ALA A 99 -1.53 -5.00 -7.90
C ALA A 99 -1.94 -5.50 -9.30
N SER A 100 -2.29 -6.78 -9.45
CA SER A 100 -2.59 -7.40 -10.74
C SER A 100 -4.09 -7.48 -11.04
N SER A 101 -4.88 -7.93 -10.06
CA SER A 101 -6.30 -8.27 -10.18
C SER A 101 -7.23 -7.16 -9.67
N GLY A 102 -6.72 -6.30 -8.77
CA GLY A 102 -7.53 -5.29 -8.08
C GLY A 102 -8.47 -5.89 -7.04
N MET A 103 -8.22 -7.14 -6.65
CA MET A 103 -8.90 -7.77 -5.52
C MET A 103 -8.18 -7.41 -4.23
N ILE A 104 -8.92 -7.35 -3.14
CA ILE A 104 -8.33 -7.27 -1.80
C ILE A 104 -7.94 -8.71 -1.40
N SER A 105 -6.72 -8.95 -0.91
CA SER A 105 -6.05 -10.27 -0.80
C SER A 105 -6.95 -11.43 -0.28
N PRO A 106 -6.87 -12.64 -0.89
CA PRO A 106 -7.76 -13.80 -0.68
C PRO A 106 -7.73 -14.61 0.62
N ALA A 107 -7.19 -14.14 1.75
CA ALA A 107 -7.88 -14.38 3.04
C ALA A 107 -9.39 -13.97 2.94
N CYS A 108 -9.68 -13.12 1.95
CA CYS A 108 -10.95 -12.76 1.34
C CYS A 108 -11.41 -13.66 0.14
N SER A 109 -11.11 -14.96 0.09
CA SER A 109 -11.78 -15.89 -0.84
C SER A 109 -12.27 -17.16 -0.16
N THR A 110 -12.91 -17.01 1.00
CA THR A 110 -14.13 -17.77 1.26
C THR A 110 -15.28 -16.79 1.36
N SER A 111 -16.31 -17.07 0.57
CA SER A 111 -17.59 -16.40 0.53
C SER A 111 -17.73 -15.16 -0.38
N LEU A 112 -17.88 -15.44 -1.68
CA LEU A 112 -19.13 -15.04 -2.31
C LEU A 112 -20.27 -15.66 -1.47
N ALA A 113 -21.13 -14.83 -0.86
CA ALA A 113 -22.25 -15.16 0.05
C ALA A 113 -22.01 -15.02 1.57
N ALA A 114 -21.75 -13.79 2.06
CA ALA A 114 -21.99 -13.45 3.47
C ALA A 114 -23.51 -13.36 3.76
N ALA A 115 -24.25 -14.40 3.34
CA ALA A 115 -25.66 -14.61 3.65
C ALA A 115 -25.91 -15.99 4.28
N ASP A 116 -25.01 -16.96 4.15
CA ASP A 116 -25.19 -18.29 4.72
C ASP A 116 -23.84 -18.83 5.24
N ILE A 117 -23.90 -19.70 6.26
CA ILE A 117 -22.80 -20.33 7.01
C ILE A 117 -22.39 -19.55 8.28
N VAL A 118 -23.35 -19.46 9.20
CA VAL A 118 -23.09 -19.64 10.62
C VAL A 118 -23.22 -21.13 10.93
N THR A 119 -22.10 -21.85 11.07
CA THR A 119 -22.07 -23.01 11.97
C THR A 119 -20.63 -23.40 12.36
N GLN A 120 -20.37 -23.29 13.67
CA GLN A 120 -19.35 -23.99 14.46
C GLN A 120 -17.90 -23.48 14.40
N GLY A 121 -17.59 -22.60 15.37
CA GLY A 121 -16.39 -22.73 16.20
C GLY A 121 -15.11 -22.03 15.72
N SER A 122 -14.91 -20.79 16.18
CA SER A 122 -13.60 -20.16 16.34
C SER A 122 -12.83 -19.76 15.06
N ALA A 123 -13.36 -18.79 14.33
CA ALA A 123 -12.55 -17.85 13.57
C ALA A 123 -13.30 -16.51 13.55
N THR A 124 -12.69 -15.46 14.08
CA THR A 124 -13.23 -14.09 14.01
C THR A 124 -13.32 -13.70 12.55
N VAL A 125 -14.53 -13.66 12.01
CA VAL A 125 -14.83 -13.15 10.67
C VAL A 125 -14.50 -11.67 10.67
N LEU A 126 -13.28 -11.34 10.25
CA LEU A 126 -12.81 -9.97 10.03
C LEU A 126 -13.41 -9.49 8.72
N ASP A 127 -13.97 -8.29 8.74
CA ASP A 127 -14.64 -7.74 7.57
C ASP A 127 -13.58 -7.37 6.50
N ARG A 128 -13.92 -7.54 5.22
CA ARG A 128 -12.99 -7.36 4.08
C ARG A 128 -12.37 -5.96 4.02
N ALA A 129 -12.98 -4.98 4.68
CA ALA A 129 -12.53 -3.59 4.77
C ALA A 129 -11.34 -3.39 5.73
N ASP A 130 -11.09 -4.31 6.66
CA ASP A 130 -10.09 -4.13 7.73
C ASP A 130 -8.65 -4.45 7.29
N LEU A 131 -8.44 -4.87 6.04
CA LEU A 131 -7.13 -5.24 5.49
C LEU A 131 -6.61 -4.25 4.45
N LEU A 132 -7.44 -3.32 3.98
CA LEU A 132 -7.05 -2.31 3.01
C LEU A 132 -6.65 -1.03 3.72
N ILE A 133 -5.49 -0.47 3.39
CA ILE A 133 -5.11 0.86 3.89
C ILE A 133 -5.99 1.94 3.24
N PRO A 134 -6.67 2.80 4.04
CA PRO A 134 -7.56 3.83 3.53
C PRO A 134 -6.75 5.00 2.95
N SER A 135 -6.38 4.87 1.68
CA SER A 135 -5.48 5.79 0.99
C SER A 135 -6.24 6.99 0.43
N ASP A 136 -5.74 8.20 0.67
CA ASP A 136 -6.25 9.42 0.04
C ASP A 136 -5.56 9.72 -1.30
N VAL A 137 -4.28 9.32 -1.40
CA VAL A 137 -3.43 9.51 -2.58
C VAL A 137 -2.64 8.23 -2.84
N VAL A 138 -2.50 7.84 -4.11
CA VAL A 138 -1.54 6.81 -4.53
C VAL A 138 -0.49 7.43 -5.43
N LEU A 139 0.79 7.23 -5.12
CA LEU A 139 1.91 7.56 -5.97
C LEU A 139 2.39 6.31 -6.72
N SER A 140 1.87 6.09 -7.92
CA SER A 140 2.30 4.98 -8.78
C SER A 140 3.69 5.22 -9.37
N LEU A 141 4.50 4.17 -9.47
CA LEU A 141 5.87 4.28 -9.99
C LEU A 141 5.90 3.88 -11.47
N GLY A 142 6.24 4.83 -12.34
CA GLY A 142 6.29 4.67 -13.80
C GLY A 142 4.92 4.67 -14.49
N ALA A 143 4.01 3.78 -14.05
CA ALA A 143 2.62 3.77 -14.48
C ALA A 143 1.71 3.15 -13.40
N PRO A 144 0.41 3.53 -13.36
CA PRO A 144 -0.56 2.89 -12.47
C PRO A 144 -0.68 1.39 -12.75
N LYS A 145 -0.74 0.59 -11.69
CA LYS A 145 -0.92 -0.86 -11.81
C LYS A 145 -2.33 -1.19 -12.29
N THR A 146 -2.46 -2.27 -13.06
CA THR A 146 -3.74 -2.74 -13.59
C THR A 146 -4.75 -3.06 -12.48
N GLY A 147 -4.29 -3.61 -11.36
CA GLY A 147 -5.15 -3.89 -10.20
C GLY A 147 -5.75 -2.62 -9.60
N LEU A 148 -4.97 -1.55 -9.48
CA LEU A 148 -5.48 -0.24 -9.03
C LEU A 148 -6.57 0.28 -9.97
N LEU A 149 -6.33 0.26 -11.28
CA LEU A 149 -7.31 0.71 -12.27
C LEU A 149 -8.58 -0.16 -12.26
N THR A 150 -8.44 -1.46 -12.01
CA THR A 150 -9.55 -2.41 -11.91
C THR A 150 -10.36 -2.19 -10.63
N ALA A 151 -9.71 -1.86 -9.51
CA ALA A 151 -10.39 -1.50 -8.27
C ALA A 151 -11.17 -0.19 -8.47
N MET A 152 -10.56 0.83 -9.08
CA MET A 152 -11.19 2.11 -9.39
C MET A 152 -12.39 1.97 -10.35
N SER A 153 -12.39 0.99 -11.25
CA SER A 153 -13.53 0.77 -12.16
C SER A 153 -14.70 0.03 -11.50
N LYS A 154 -14.43 -0.80 -10.48
CA LYS A 154 -15.43 -1.68 -9.85
C LYS A 154 -16.00 -1.13 -8.55
N SER A 155 -15.27 -0.26 -7.84
CA SER A 155 -15.60 0.09 -6.46
C SER A 155 -15.73 1.60 -6.25
N ASP A 156 -16.86 2.00 -5.68
CA ASP A 156 -17.12 3.39 -5.29
C ASP A 156 -16.14 3.91 -4.23
N GLY A 157 -15.52 3.01 -3.45
CA GLY A 157 -14.54 3.35 -2.42
C GLY A 157 -13.26 4.01 -2.95
N PHE A 158 -12.91 3.78 -4.22
CA PHE A 158 -11.73 4.35 -4.86
C PHE A 158 -12.06 5.54 -5.78
N SER A 159 -13.33 5.93 -5.88
CA SER A 159 -13.79 7.01 -6.77
C SER A 159 -13.17 8.38 -6.47
N ARG A 160 -12.78 8.61 -5.20
CA ARG A 160 -12.19 9.86 -4.72
C ARG A 160 -10.66 9.82 -4.64
N LEU A 161 -10.06 8.68 -4.96
CA LEU A 161 -8.62 8.47 -4.84
C LEU A 161 -7.85 9.36 -5.83
N GLU A 162 -6.92 10.16 -5.33
CA GLU A 162 -5.99 10.89 -6.18
C GLU A 162 -4.85 9.98 -6.63
N VAL A 163 -4.66 9.84 -7.94
CA VAL A 163 -3.57 9.04 -8.51
C VAL A 163 -2.50 9.97 -9.07
N LEU A 164 -1.32 9.90 -8.48
CA LEU A 164 -0.09 10.51 -8.97
C LEU A 164 0.77 9.43 -9.61
N VAL A 165 1.57 9.80 -10.60
CA VAL A 165 2.57 8.92 -11.19
C VAL A 165 3.91 9.60 -11.17
N ALA A 166 4.94 8.91 -10.68
CA ALA A 166 6.32 9.36 -10.72
C ALA A 166 7.09 8.75 -11.89
N ASP A 167 7.90 9.55 -12.58
CA ASP A 167 8.88 9.04 -13.54
C ASP A 167 10.05 8.41 -12.79
N ILE A 168 10.27 7.11 -13.00
CA ILE A 168 11.38 6.34 -12.43
C ILE A 168 12.46 6.02 -13.47
N GLY A 169 12.42 6.68 -14.64
CA GLY A 169 13.43 6.53 -15.70
C GLY A 169 13.21 5.33 -16.62
N ILE A 170 11.97 4.83 -16.77
CA ILE A 170 11.66 3.75 -17.70
C ILE A 170 11.84 4.25 -19.15
N GLY A 171 12.88 3.77 -19.83
CA GLY A 171 13.20 4.23 -21.19
C GLY A 171 12.14 3.86 -22.24
N ASN A 172 12.02 4.69 -23.27
CA ASN A 172 11.07 4.51 -24.38
C ASN A 172 11.15 3.13 -25.07
N GLN A 173 12.33 2.50 -25.07
CA GLN A 173 12.47 1.15 -25.65
C GLN A 173 11.68 0.09 -24.87
N VAL A 174 11.66 0.22 -23.53
CA VAL A 174 10.92 -0.65 -22.63
C VAL A 174 9.42 -0.45 -22.84
N TRP A 175 8.96 0.81 -22.93
CA TRP A 175 7.56 1.12 -23.24
C TRP A 175 7.10 0.59 -24.60
N ARG A 176 7.95 0.64 -25.63
CA ARG A 176 7.59 0.07 -26.94
C ARG A 176 7.47 -1.45 -26.92
N LYS A 177 8.26 -2.12 -26.07
CA LYS A 177 8.32 -3.58 -26.00
C LYS A 177 7.29 -4.18 -25.04
N PHE A 178 7.08 -3.54 -23.89
CA PHE A 178 6.29 -4.05 -22.78
C PHE A 178 5.18 -3.10 -22.31
N GLY A 179 5.13 -1.88 -22.84
CA GLY A 179 4.07 -0.93 -22.52
C GLY A 179 2.74 -1.35 -23.12
N ALA A 180 1.66 -1.00 -22.42
CA ALA A 180 0.30 -1.19 -22.89
C ALA A 180 0.00 -0.29 -24.12
N ARG A 181 -1.29 -0.24 -24.53
CA ARG A 181 -1.85 0.42 -25.73
C ARG A 181 -1.12 1.64 -26.30
N SER A 182 -0.56 2.54 -25.48
CA SER A 182 0.13 3.74 -25.99
C SER A 182 1.54 3.49 -26.54
N LYS A 183 2.24 2.42 -26.13
CA LYS A 183 3.68 2.15 -26.43
C LYS A 183 4.66 3.27 -26.07
N HIS A 184 4.18 4.37 -25.49
CA HIS A 184 4.94 5.59 -25.21
C HIS A 184 4.96 5.94 -23.71
N GLY A 185 4.38 5.09 -22.85
CA GLY A 185 4.34 5.31 -21.40
C GLY A 185 3.44 6.47 -21.00
N VAL A 186 3.68 7.00 -19.80
CA VAL A 186 3.01 8.19 -19.27
C VAL A 186 3.73 9.45 -19.77
N ALA A 187 2.98 10.45 -20.21
CA ALA A 187 3.54 11.73 -20.64
C ALA A 187 3.75 12.65 -19.44
N PHE A 188 4.99 12.72 -18.95
CA PHE A 188 5.37 13.55 -17.80
C PHE A 188 5.65 15.01 -18.17
N GLY A 189 6.00 15.29 -19.44
CA GLY A 189 6.36 16.64 -19.87
C GLY A 189 7.67 17.10 -19.20
N PHE A 190 7.61 18.17 -18.42
CA PHE A 190 8.74 18.72 -17.66
C PHE A 190 8.67 18.40 -16.16
N GLU A 191 7.67 17.63 -15.73
CA GLU A 191 7.48 17.25 -14.32
C GLU A 191 8.06 15.87 -14.05
N TRP A 192 8.45 15.61 -12.80
CA TRP A 192 8.81 14.27 -12.34
C TRP A 192 7.62 13.49 -11.81
N VAL A 193 6.56 14.20 -11.39
CA VAL A 193 5.32 13.62 -10.87
C VAL A 193 4.15 14.28 -11.56
N THR A 194 3.25 13.48 -12.15
CA THR A 194 2.05 13.99 -12.82
C THR A 194 0.80 13.41 -12.20
N ARG A 195 -0.25 14.23 -12.09
CA ARG A 195 -1.56 13.78 -11.62
C ARG A 195 -2.34 13.18 -12.77
N LEU A 196 -2.88 11.99 -12.55
CA LEU A 196 -3.81 11.35 -13.47
C LEU A 196 -5.26 11.54 -13.00
N ARG A 197 -6.16 11.63 -13.99
CA ARG A 197 -7.59 11.55 -13.77
C ARG A 197 -8.06 10.18 -14.26
N PHE A 198 -8.63 9.40 -13.37
CA PHE A 198 -9.29 8.17 -13.77
C PHE A 198 -10.51 8.49 -14.63
N GLN A 199 -10.63 7.78 -15.75
CA GLN A 199 -11.78 7.85 -16.63
C GLN A 199 -12.19 6.41 -16.90
N ALA A 200 -13.34 6.01 -16.35
CA ALA A 200 -13.97 4.76 -16.75
C ALA A 200 -14.25 4.85 -18.26
N GLY A 201 -13.88 3.80 -19.00
CA GLY A 201 -14.03 3.79 -20.45
C GLY A 201 -15.46 4.14 -20.86
N PHE A 202 -15.60 5.00 -21.88
CA PHE A 202 -16.84 5.13 -22.64
C PHE A 202 -17.22 3.75 -23.20
N GLU A 203 -18.50 3.37 -23.10
CA GLU A 203 -19.09 2.34 -23.97
C GLU A 203 -18.85 2.67 -25.45
#